data_AF-A0AB39XKK8-F1
#
_entry.id   AF-A0AB39XKK8-F1
#
_cell.length_a   1.000
_cell.length_b   1.000
_cell.length_c   1.000
_cell.angle_alpha   90.00
_cell.angle_beta   90.00
_cell.angle_gamma   90.00
#
_symmetry.space_group_name_H-M   'P 1'
#
loop_
_entity.id
_entity.type
_entity.pdbx_description
1 polymer ?
#
loop_
_entity_poly.entity_id
_entity_poly.type
_entity_poly.pdbx_seq_one_letter_code
_entity_poly.pdbx_strand_id
1 'polypeptide(L)'
;MLRFVGCLLLAVLWNCQSVLAEEVRIGHLETNDDTGINWLYFNCQKSGSAQMQCDILQTLISKKKTDVEIDAELKELNGTDSLAQFNKIFGEGCKSLVANEGKLRSAQKSGIGVDGKPVNLRIAAAGWPMMFGMLDVCKTPTQESASRFFKLTTDEERRSCKVHTFMSKASFTFIRETNSWTTKEGPTGPCGTFVLGTLTQDQKTSFWSYVEKTLRTNPKGVLPLGQSCSLFPEHTANYSWRTTRTLAACDFIESEPD
;
A
#
# COMPACT_ATOMS: atom_id res chain seq x y z
N MET A 1 11.34 48.51 72.25
CA MET A 1 11.07 47.15 71.74
C MET A 1 10.62 47.27 70.30
N LEU A 2 11.51 47.03 69.33
CA LEU A 2 11.17 46.89 67.91
C LEU A 2 10.52 45.52 67.69
N ARG A 3 9.34 45.46 67.05
CA ARG A 3 8.76 44.23 66.54
C ARG A 3 8.88 44.20 65.02
N PHE A 4 9.58 43.18 64.54
CA PHE A 4 9.72 42.77 63.15
C PHE A 4 8.35 42.43 62.54
N VAL A 5 8.03 43.07 61.42
CA VAL A 5 6.99 42.60 60.49
C VAL A 5 7.73 41.84 59.39
N GLY A 6 7.75 40.51 59.51
CA GLY A 6 8.37 39.60 58.56
C GLY A 6 7.41 39.21 57.44
N CYS A 7 7.93 39.26 56.21
CA CYS A 7 7.29 38.88 54.95
C CYS A 7 6.58 37.52 54.99
N LEU A 8 5.30 37.49 54.60
CA LEU A 8 4.69 36.32 53.95
C LEU A 8 4.85 36.47 52.44
N LEU A 9 5.90 35.85 51.89
CA LEU A 9 5.97 35.52 50.47
C LEU A 9 5.51 34.07 50.32
N LEU A 10 4.30 33.89 49.79
CA LEU A 10 3.79 32.59 49.35
C LEU A 10 4.68 32.06 48.23
N ALA A 11 5.51 31.06 48.54
CA ALA A 11 6.18 30.23 47.54
C ALA A 11 5.18 29.21 46.97
N VAL A 12 4.40 29.60 45.96
CA VAL A 12 3.69 28.66 45.09
C VAL A 12 4.69 28.17 44.04
N LEU A 13 5.61 27.31 44.45
CA LEU A 13 6.38 26.47 43.53
C LEU A 13 5.59 25.17 43.33
N TRP A 14 4.50 25.26 42.57
CA TRP A 14 3.77 24.08 42.14
C TRP A 14 4.63 23.35 41.12
N ASN A 15 5.02 22.12 41.47
CA ASN A 15 5.73 21.18 40.62
C ASN A 15 5.04 21.03 39.25
N CYS A 16 5.52 21.74 38.23
CA CYS A 16 5.36 21.29 36.85
C CYS A 16 6.24 20.04 36.67
N GLN A 17 5.73 18.88 37.09
CA GLN A 17 6.21 17.62 36.54
C GLN A 17 5.83 17.63 35.07
N SER A 18 6.77 18.08 34.24
CA SER A 18 6.67 17.97 32.81
C SER A 18 6.65 16.47 32.51
N VAL A 19 5.49 15.93 32.15
CA VAL A 19 5.39 14.59 31.58
C VAL A 19 6.11 14.70 30.23
N LEU A 20 7.40 14.38 30.22
CA LEU A 20 8.17 14.32 28.98
C LEU A 20 7.64 13.12 28.21
N ALA A 21 6.96 13.40 27.10
CA ALA A 21 6.60 12.36 26.15
C ALA A 21 7.89 11.76 25.59
N GLU A 22 8.09 10.46 25.79
CA GLU A 22 9.23 9.72 25.26
C GLU A 22 8.86 9.19 23.87
N GLU A 23 9.64 9.56 22.85
CA GLU A 23 9.51 9.03 21.49
C GLU A 23 10.00 7.58 21.45
N VAL A 24 9.18 6.68 20.90
CA VAL A 24 9.51 5.27 20.71
C VAL A 24 9.53 4.97 19.23
N ARG A 25 10.72 4.61 18.71
CA ARG A 25 10.91 4.18 17.34
C ARG A 25 10.87 2.66 17.25
N ILE A 26 9.74 2.13 16.80
CA ILE A 26 9.55 0.70 16.56
C ILE A 26 10.13 0.32 15.19
N GLY A 27 9.94 1.20 14.19
CA GLY A 27 10.46 1.00 12.84
C GLY A 27 9.54 0.18 11.94
N HIS A 28 10.13 -0.42 10.92
CA HIS A 28 9.45 -1.21 9.89
C HIS A 28 9.27 -2.66 10.35
N LEU A 29 8.03 -3.14 10.35
CA LEU A 29 7.66 -4.54 10.53
C LEU A 29 6.92 -5.07 9.28
N GLU A 30 7.18 -6.31 8.89
CA GLU A 30 6.58 -6.93 7.72
C GLU A 30 5.94 -8.28 8.10
N THR A 31 4.90 -8.68 7.35
CA THR A 31 4.22 -9.98 7.50
C THR A 31 4.21 -10.75 6.18
N ASN A 32 4.23 -12.08 6.27
CA ASN A 32 3.99 -13.01 5.16
C ASN A 32 2.58 -13.62 5.20
N ASP A 33 1.75 -13.22 6.17
CA ASP A 33 0.41 -13.78 6.36
C ASP A 33 -0.65 -13.15 5.44
N ASP A 34 -0.27 -12.12 4.66
CA ASP A 34 -1.17 -11.38 3.79
C ASP A 34 -1.05 -11.82 2.31
N THR A 35 -1.95 -11.30 1.48
CA THR A 35 -2.03 -11.50 0.03
C THR A 35 -0.94 -10.79 -0.78
N GLY A 36 -0.11 -9.99 -0.12
CA GLY A 36 0.96 -9.22 -0.71
C GLY A 36 2.04 -8.86 0.31
N ILE A 37 2.93 -7.96 -0.09
CA ILE A 37 3.93 -7.40 0.82
C ILE A 37 3.22 -6.37 1.69
N ASN A 38 3.05 -6.68 2.97
CA ASN A 38 2.37 -5.79 3.91
C ASN A 38 3.35 -5.33 5.00
N TRP A 39 3.52 -4.01 5.07
CA TRP A 39 4.44 -3.33 5.96
C TRP A 39 3.70 -2.40 6.91
N LEU A 40 4.19 -2.36 8.15
CA LEU A 40 3.78 -1.38 9.14
C LEU A 40 4.98 -0.57 9.60
N TYR A 41 4.80 0.74 9.66
CA TYR A 41 5.71 1.66 10.29
C TYR A 41 5.00 2.38 11.44
N PHE A 42 5.58 2.28 12.63
CA PHE A 42 5.03 2.87 13.84
C PHE A 42 5.88 4.04 14.32
N ASN A 43 5.23 5.18 14.54
CA ASN A 43 5.80 6.32 15.24
C ASN A 43 5.00 6.56 16.53
N CYS A 44 5.63 6.32 17.69
CA CYS A 44 4.92 6.27 18.95
C CYS A 44 5.44 7.28 19.98
N GLN A 45 4.53 7.75 20.84
CA GLN A 45 4.82 8.61 21.98
C GLN A 45 4.25 7.98 23.26
N LYS A 46 5.08 7.78 24.27
CA LYS A 46 4.63 7.33 25.58
C LYS A 46 4.07 8.50 26.39
N SER A 47 2.89 8.30 26.95
CA SER A 47 2.25 9.21 27.91
C SER A 47 2.24 8.54 29.29
N GLY A 48 3.41 8.49 29.93
CA GLY A 48 3.63 7.79 31.20
C GLY A 48 4.05 6.33 31.05
N SER A 49 4.00 5.56 32.15
CA SER A 49 4.59 4.21 32.21
C SER A 49 3.74 3.10 31.59
N ALA A 50 2.48 3.37 31.27
CA ALA A 50 1.52 2.34 30.85
C ALA A 50 0.70 2.70 29.62
N GLN A 51 0.91 3.88 29.03
CA GLN A 51 0.18 4.33 27.84
C GLN A 51 1.13 4.78 26.74
N MET A 52 0.82 4.39 25.52
CA MET A 52 1.58 4.75 24.32
C MET A 52 0.60 5.03 23.18
N GLN A 53 0.74 6.18 22.53
CA GLN A 53 -0.03 6.53 21.35
C GLN A 53 0.86 6.39 20.13
N CYS A 54 0.35 5.79 19.05
CA CYS A 54 1.11 5.55 17.84
C CYS A 54 0.35 6.08 16.62
N ASP A 55 1.07 6.77 15.75
CA ASP A 55 0.70 6.92 14.35
C ASP A 55 1.26 5.72 13.58
N ILE A 56 0.41 5.04 12.82
CA ILE A 56 0.75 3.82 12.09
C ILE A 56 0.55 4.11 10.61
N LEU A 57 1.60 3.87 9.84
CA LEU A 57 1.57 3.87 8.38
C LEU A 57 1.62 2.42 7.92
N GLN A 58 0.56 1.96 7.26
CA GLN A 58 0.51 0.66 6.63
C GLN A 58 0.70 0.81 5.13
N THR A 59 1.55 -0.03 4.54
CA THR A 59 1.72 -0.11 3.10
C THR A 59 1.49 -1.54 2.65
N LEU A 60 0.50 -1.75 1.78
CA LEU A 60 0.25 -3.03 1.13
C LEU A 60 0.65 -2.91 -0.35
N ILE A 61 1.57 -3.77 -0.77
CA ILE A 61 1.97 -3.94 -2.16
C ILE A 61 1.47 -5.29 -2.63
N SER A 62 0.51 -5.29 -3.55
CA SER A 62 -0.12 -6.50 -4.08
C SER A 62 -0.09 -6.49 -5.60
N LYS A 63 -0.25 -7.67 -6.22
CA LYS A 63 -0.38 -7.76 -7.68
C LYS A 63 -1.60 -6.98 -8.16
N LYS A 64 -1.45 -6.26 -9.27
CA LYS A 64 -2.56 -5.50 -9.89
C LYS A 64 -3.73 -6.41 -10.25
N LYS A 65 -3.41 -7.60 -10.75
CA LYS A 65 -4.33 -8.72 -11.04
C LYS A 65 -3.67 -10.02 -10.62
N THR A 66 -4.46 -10.95 -10.10
CA THR A 66 -4.02 -12.32 -9.81
C THR A 66 -3.77 -13.10 -11.10
N ASP A 67 -2.96 -14.16 -11.04
CA ASP A 67 -2.71 -15.02 -12.20
C ASP A 67 -4.00 -15.62 -12.77
N VAL A 68 -5.00 -15.90 -11.90
CA VAL A 68 -6.31 -16.41 -12.30
C VAL A 68 -7.10 -15.39 -13.12
N GLU A 69 -7.10 -14.12 -12.70
CA GLU A 69 -7.75 -13.03 -13.45
C GLU A 69 -7.06 -12.80 -14.79
N ILE A 70 -5.73 -12.81 -14.80
CA ILE A 70 -4.94 -12.70 -16.03
C ILE A 70 -5.26 -13.84 -16.99
N ASP A 71 -5.29 -15.08 -16.52
CA ASP A 71 -5.57 -16.25 -17.37
C ASP A 71 -7.01 -16.24 -17.90
N ALA A 72 -7.97 -15.74 -17.11
CA ALA A 72 -9.35 -15.55 -17.53
C ALA A 72 -9.45 -14.50 -18.65
N GLU A 73 -8.75 -13.37 -18.53
CA GLU A 73 -8.72 -12.32 -19.53
C GLU A 73 -8.05 -12.78 -20.83
N LEU A 74 -6.93 -13.51 -20.74
CA LEU A 74 -6.29 -14.11 -21.92
C LEU A 74 -7.22 -15.09 -22.66
N LYS A 75 -8.03 -15.84 -21.91
CA LYS A 75 -9.03 -16.74 -22.49
C LYS A 75 -10.16 -15.98 -23.19
N GLU A 76 -10.64 -14.89 -22.59
CA GLU A 76 -11.65 -14.01 -23.19
C GLU A 76 -11.12 -13.36 -24.48
N LEU A 77 -9.89 -12.85 -24.47
CA LEU A 77 -9.24 -12.26 -25.64
C LEU A 77 -9.14 -13.24 -26.81
N ASN A 78 -8.88 -14.53 -26.55
CA ASN A 78 -8.85 -15.56 -27.59
C ASN A 78 -10.23 -15.84 -28.21
N GLY A 79 -11.32 -15.52 -27.51
CA GLY A 79 -12.69 -15.68 -28.00
C GLY A 79 -13.30 -14.44 -28.66
N THR A 80 -12.57 -13.32 -28.69
CA THR A 80 -13.11 -12.01 -29.08
C THR A 80 -12.47 -11.50 -30.39
N ASP A 81 -13.20 -10.67 -31.14
CA ASP A 81 -12.65 -9.89 -32.25
C ASP A 81 -11.73 -8.78 -31.70
N SER A 82 -10.46 -9.13 -31.48
CA SER A 82 -9.43 -8.23 -30.98
C SER A 82 -9.26 -7.00 -31.87
N LEU A 83 -9.40 -7.12 -33.19
CA LEU A 83 -9.26 -5.96 -34.07
C LEU A 83 -10.43 -4.97 -33.90
N ALA A 84 -11.66 -5.47 -33.82
CA ALA A 84 -12.82 -4.64 -33.55
C ALA A 84 -12.72 -3.94 -32.18
N GLN A 85 -12.29 -4.67 -31.15
CA GLN A 85 -12.08 -4.11 -29.81
C GLN A 85 -10.98 -3.04 -29.81
N PHE A 86 -9.85 -3.30 -30.48
CA PHE A 86 -8.76 -2.33 -30.62
C PHE A 86 -9.25 -1.06 -31.32
N ASN A 87 -9.94 -1.20 -32.46
CA ASN A 87 -10.44 -0.05 -33.21
C ASN A 87 -11.43 0.79 -32.40
N LYS A 88 -12.28 0.14 -31.58
CA LYS A 88 -13.22 0.83 -30.70
C LYS A 88 -12.52 1.66 -29.62
N ILE A 89 -11.43 1.16 -29.03
CA ILE A 89 -10.76 1.81 -27.90
C ILE A 89 -9.69 2.81 -28.38
N PHE A 90 -8.95 2.46 -29.43
CA PHE A 90 -7.71 3.15 -29.83
C PHE A 90 -7.71 3.69 -31.26
N GLY A 91 -8.73 3.36 -32.08
CA GLY A 91 -8.72 3.63 -33.52
C GLY A 91 -8.58 5.11 -33.87
N GLU A 92 -9.17 6.01 -33.08
CA GLU A 92 -9.06 7.46 -33.30
C GLU A 92 -7.61 7.96 -33.19
N GLY A 93 -6.80 7.36 -32.32
CA GLY A 93 -5.40 7.75 -32.08
C GLY A 93 -4.43 7.29 -33.18
N CYS A 94 -4.81 6.32 -34.02
CA CYS A 94 -3.88 5.68 -34.94
C CYS A 94 -3.25 6.62 -35.97
N LYS A 95 -4.03 7.58 -36.52
CA LYS A 95 -3.51 8.52 -37.52
C LYS A 95 -2.34 9.35 -36.97
N SER A 96 -2.50 9.86 -35.75
CA SER A 96 -1.46 10.65 -35.07
C SER A 96 -0.24 9.79 -34.74
N LEU A 97 -0.47 8.56 -34.28
CA LEU A 97 0.60 7.64 -33.90
C LEU A 97 1.48 7.28 -35.10
N VAL A 98 0.87 6.93 -36.23
CA VAL A 98 1.58 6.61 -37.47
C VAL A 98 2.32 7.83 -38.02
N ALA A 99 1.70 9.00 -38.03
CA ALA A 99 2.33 10.24 -38.50
C ALA A 99 3.57 10.63 -37.68
N ASN A 100 3.65 10.21 -36.42
CA ASN A 100 4.77 10.50 -35.52
C ASN A 100 5.75 9.33 -35.33
N GLU A 101 5.64 8.22 -36.08
CA GLU A 101 6.52 7.04 -35.93
C GLU A 101 8.00 7.41 -35.92
N GLY A 102 8.46 8.21 -36.90
CA GLY A 102 9.86 8.63 -37.00
C GLY A 102 10.33 9.38 -35.76
N LYS A 103 9.47 10.26 -35.21
CA LYS A 103 9.77 11.00 -33.98
C LYS A 103 9.78 10.08 -32.75
N LEU A 104 8.86 9.11 -32.67
CA LEU A 104 8.84 8.11 -31.58
C LEU A 104 10.09 7.25 -31.57
N ARG A 105 10.52 6.75 -32.74
CA ARG A 105 11.76 5.96 -32.87
C ARG A 105 13.00 6.81 -32.57
N SER A 106 12.99 8.08 -32.95
CA SER A 106 14.04 9.03 -32.58
C SER A 106 14.06 9.26 -31.07
N ALA A 107 12.91 9.43 -30.43
CA ALA A 107 12.78 9.65 -29.00
C ALA A 107 13.32 8.47 -28.18
N GLN A 108 13.01 7.24 -28.59
CA GLN A 108 13.53 6.02 -27.97
C GLN A 108 15.07 5.97 -27.95
N LYS A 109 15.73 6.49 -29.00
CA LYS A 109 17.20 6.44 -29.12
C LYS A 109 17.90 7.65 -28.51
N SER A 110 17.31 8.84 -28.70
CA SER A 110 17.93 10.12 -28.34
C SER A 110 17.60 10.58 -26.93
N GLY A 111 16.51 10.08 -26.33
CA GLY A 111 15.99 10.61 -25.08
C GLY A 111 15.40 12.00 -25.24
N ILE A 112 14.98 12.40 -26.44
CA ILE A 112 14.26 13.65 -26.71
C ILE A 112 12.87 13.32 -27.21
N GLY A 113 11.84 13.70 -26.45
CA GLY A 113 10.44 13.43 -26.72
C GLY A 113 9.93 14.11 -28.00
N VAL A 114 8.73 13.72 -28.43
CA VAL A 114 8.07 14.30 -29.62
C VAL A 114 7.78 15.80 -29.47
N ASP A 115 7.75 16.29 -28.23
CA ASP A 115 7.60 17.70 -27.84
C ASP A 115 8.95 18.43 -27.65
N GLY A 116 10.07 17.77 -27.94
CA GLY A 116 11.42 18.31 -27.80
C GLY A 116 11.97 18.29 -26.38
N LYS A 117 11.23 17.77 -25.39
CA LYS A 117 11.70 17.72 -23.99
C LYS A 117 12.52 16.45 -23.73
N PRO A 118 13.47 16.49 -22.77
CA PRO A 118 14.19 15.29 -22.35
C PRO A 118 13.24 14.21 -21.83
N VAL A 119 13.47 12.97 -22.25
CA VAL A 119 12.80 11.75 -21.80
C VAL A 119 13.82 10.92 -21.05
N ASN A 120 13.48 10.51 -19.83
CA ASN A 120 14.29 9.56 -19.10
C ASN A 120 14.16 8.18 -19.76
N LEU A 121 15.15 7.79 -20.56
CA LEU A 121 15.14 6.53 -21.32
C LEU A 121 15.02 5.30 -20.43
N ARG A 122 15.54 5.33 -19.20
CA ARG A 122 15.41 4.22 -18.25
C ARG A 122 13.96 4.04 -17.84
N ILE A 123 13.25 5.12 -17.56
CA ILE A 123 11.83 5.09 -17.18
C ILE A 123 10.97 4.74 -18.40
N ALA A 124 11.23 5.36 -19.55
CA ALA A 124 10.47 5.12 -20.77
C ALA A 124 10.70 3.74 -21.40
N ALA A 125 11.81 3.07 -21.09
CA ALA A 125 12.17 1.75 -21.63
C ALA A 125 11.03 0.74 -21.50
N ALA A 126 10.34 0.74 -20.37
CA ALA A 126 9.27 -0.19 -20.07
C ALA A 126 7.98 0.08 -20.87
N GLY A 127 7.73 1.34 -21.26
CA GLY A 127 6.54 1.72 -22.04
C GLY A 127 6.71 1.61 -23.56
N TRP A 128 7.94 1.49 -24.07
CA TRP A 128 8.17 1.37 -25.52
C TRP A 128 7.52 0.13 -26.17
N PRO A 129 7.56 -1.08 -25.57
CA PRO A 129 6.88 -2.25 -26.14
C PRO A 129 5.39 -2.00 -26.38
N MET A 130 4.70 -1.37 -25.43
CA MET A 130 3.28 -1.01 -25.56
C MET A 130 3.04 0.00 -26.68
N MET A 131 3.84 1.08 -26.71
CA MET A 131 3.73 2.11 -27.75
C MET A 131 3.98 1.55 -29.16
N PHE A 132 4.99 0.69 -29.33
CA PHE A 132 5.27 0.09 -30.64
C PHE A 132 4.30 -1.03 -31.00
N GLY A 133 3.80 -1.79 -30.02
CA GLY A 133 2.72 -2.75 -30.23
C GLY A 133 1.47 -2.06 -30.77
N MET A 134 1.07 -0.91 -30.19
CA MET A 134 -0.04 -0.11 -30.67
C MET A 134 0.22 0.43 -32.10
N LEU A 135 1.43 0.93 -32.35
CA LEU A 135 1.83 1.42 -33.67
C LEU A 135 1.75 0.32 -34.74
N ASP A 136 2.15 -0.91 -34.40
CA ASP A 136 2.10 -2.04 -35.33
C ASP A 136 0.66 -2.35 -35.75
N VAL A 137 -0.29 -2.35 -34.81
CA VAL A 137 -1.73 -2.51 -35.14
C VAL A 137 -2.22 -1.36 -36.02
N CYS A 138 -1.86 -0.12 -35.68
CA CYS A 138 -2.28 1.06 -36.46
C CYS A 138 -1.73 1.06 -37.90
N LYS A 139 -0.55 0.47 -38.14
CA LYS A 139 0.06 0.36 -39.47
C LYS A 139 -0.47 -0.83 -40.26
N THR A 140 -0.75 -1.93 -39.58
CA THR A 140 -1.13 -3.19 -40.21
C THR A 140 -2.26 -3.82 -39.39
N PRO A 141 -3.49 -3.28 -39.51
CA PRO A 141 -4.62 -3.67 -38.67
C PRO A 141 -5.09 -5.07 -39.03
N THR A 142 -4.60 -6.06 -38.29
CA THR A 142 -5.05 -7.47 -38.37
C THR A 142 -5.44 -8.00 -37.01
N GLN A 143 -6.21 -9.09 -36.99
CA GLN A 143 -6.58 -9.79 -35.76
C GLN A 143 -5.34 -10.21 -34.96
N GLU A 144 -4.30 -10.69 -35.62
CA GLU A 144 -3.06 -11.13 -34.99
C GLU A 144 -2.27 -9.98 -34.37
N SER A 145 -2.19 -8.83 -35.06
CA SER A 145 -1.53 -7.64 -34.54
C SER A 145 -2.25 -7.12 -33.28
N ALA A 146 -3.59 -7.04 -33.33
CA ALA A 146 -4.40 -6.57 -32.21
C ALA A 146 -4.35 -7.54 -31.03
N SER A 147 -4.45 -8.85 -31.28
CA SER A 147 -4.31 -9.88 -30.24
C SER A 147 -2.94 -9.82 -29.57
N ARG A 148 -1.87 -9.59 -30.33
CA ARG A 148 -0.52 -9.40 -29.77
C ARG A 148 -0.45 -8.15 -28.89
N PHE A 149 -1.05 -7.05 -29.31
CA PHE A 149 -1.11 -5.83 -28.51
C PHE A 149 -1.83 -6.07 -27.18
N PHE A 150 -3.00 -6.71 -27.17
CA PHE A 150 -3.68 -7.01 -25.91
C PHE A 150 -2.88 -7.97 -25.02
N LYS A 151 -2.20 -8.97 -25.59
CA LYS A 151 -1.28 -9.83 -24.81
C LYS A 151 -0.15 -9.04 -24.16
N LEU A 152 0.39 -8.01 -24.83
CA LEU A 152 1.37 -7.11 -24.20
C LEU A 152 0.75 -6.33 -23.04
N THR A 153 -0.49 -5.85 -23.20
CA THR A 153 -1.20 -5.12 -22.13
C THR A 153 -1.40 -6.01 -20.90
N THR A 154 -1.82 -7.26 -21.12
CA THR A 154 -2.05 -8.23 -20.05
C THR A 154 -0.74 -8.69 -19.39
N ASP A 155 0.34 -8.83 -20.16
CA ASP A 155 1.67 -9.13 -19.59
C ASP A 155 2.19 -7.99 -18.70
N GLU A 156 2.00 -6.74 -19.12
CA GLU A 156 2.30 -5.57 -18.30
C GLU A 156 1.51 -5.60 -16.99
N GLU A 157 0.20 -5.87 -17.04
CA GLU A 157 -0.63 -5.97 -15.84
C GLU A 157 -0.20 -7.12 -14.91
N ARG A 158 0.20 -8.28 -15.46
CA ARG A 158 0.77 -9.40 -14.67
C ARG A 158 2.05 -8.99 -13.93
N ARG A 159 2.85 -8.11 -14.54
CA ARG A 159 4.09 -7.55 -13.97
C ARG A 159 3.86 -6.23 -13.22
N SER A 160 2.62 -5.81 -13.04
CA SER A 160 2.25 -4.60 -12.30
C SER A 160 1.81 -4.92 -10.89
N CYS A 161 2.12 -4.03 -9.96
CA CYS A 161 1.63 -4.08 -8.59
C CYS A 161 0.97 -2.77 -8.21
N LYS A 162 -0.03 -2.87 -7.34
CA LYS A 162 -0.69 -1.74 -6.72
C LYS A 162 -0.09 -1.51 -5.34
N VAL A 163 0.02 -0.24 -4.97
CA VAL A 163 0.46 0.18 -3.65
C VAL A 163 -0.70 0.93 -3.00
N HIS A 164 -1.15 0.41 -1.87
CA HIS A 164 -2.14 1.03 -1.00
C HIS A 164 -1.43 1.47 0.27
N THR A 165 -1.69 2.70 0.72
CA THR A 165 -1.04 3.25 1.91
C THR A 165 -2.08 3.82 2.84
N PHE A 166 -2.30 3.14 3.96
CA PHE A 166 -3.29 3.54 4.95
C PHE A 166 -2.62 4.16 6.18
N MET A 167 -3.21 5.24 6.70
CA MET A 167 -2.78 5.87 7.96
C MET A 167 -3.80 5.64 9.06
N SER A 168 -3.35 5.18 10.22
CA SER A 168 -4.19 4.99 11.40
C SER A 168 -3.51 5.47 12.67
N LYS A 169 -4.29 5.55 13.75
CA LYS A 169 -3.81 5.88 15.10
C LYS A 169 -4.28 4.80 16.06
N ALA A 170 -3.37 4.31 16.90
CA ALA A 170 -3.69 3.33 17.92
C ALA A 170 -3.20 3.79 19.30
N SER A 171 -3.97 3.42 20.34
CA SER A 171 -3.59 3.63 21.74
C SER A 171 -3.28 2.29 22.40
N PHE A 172 -2.05 2.12 22.82
CA PHE A 172 -1.56 0.92 23.48
C PHE A 172 -1.50 1.06 24.99
N THR A 173 -1.88 0.00 25.69
CA THR A 173 -1.74 -0.15 27.14
C THR A 173 -0.72 -1.23 27.46
N PHE A 174 0.20 -0.93 28.39
CA PHE A 174 1.21 -1.90 28.82
C PHE A 174 0.63 -2.92 29.80
N ILE A 175 0.84 -4.20 29.53
CA ILE A 175 0.44 -5.34 30.34
C ILE A 175 1.69 -5.95 30.95
N ARG A 176 1.82 -5.88 32.29
CA ARG A 176 3.05 -6.27 33.00
C ARG A 176 3.26 -7.77 32.99
N GLU A 177 2.18 -8.54 33.07
CA GLU A 177 2.18 -10.00 33.15
C GLU A 177 2.78 -10.64 31.90
N THR A 178 2.53 -10.03 30.74
CA THR A 178 3.02 -10.48 29.43
C THR A 178 4.16 -9.63 28.89
N ASN A 179 4.56 -8.59 29.62
CA ASN A 179 5.55 -7.59 29.20
C ASN A 179 5.30 -7.10 27.75
N SER A 180 4.04 -6.73 27.46
CA SER A 180 3.60 -6.38 26.11
C SER A 180 2.70 -5.15 26.10
N TRP A 181 2.62 -4.50 24.95
CA TRP A 181 1.74 -3.37 24.70
C TRP A 181 0.54 -3.86 23.90
N THR A 182 -0.68 -3.65 24.40
CA THR A 182 -1.90 -4.15 23.75
C THR A 182 -2.83 -3.02 23.33
N THR A 183 -3.47 -3.15 22.18
CA THR A 183 -4.51 -2.24 21.68
C THR A 183 -5.76 -3.03 21.32
N LYS A 184 -6.90 -2.36 21.39
CA LYS A 184 -8.20 -2.86 20.95
C LYS A 184 -8.97 -1.72 20.29
N GLU A 185 -9.29 -1.90 19.02
CA GLU A 185 -10.10 -0.98 18.23
C GLU A 185 -11.44 -1.64 17.86
N GLY A 186 -12.47 -0.80 17.70
CA GLY A 186 -13.82 -1.23 17.33
C GLY A 186 -14.76 -1.52 18.50
N PRO A 187 -15.97 -2.05 18.21
CA PRO A 187 -16.39 -2.57 16.90
C PRO A 187 -16.63 -1.46 15.87
N THR A 188 -16.31 -1.72 14.60
CA THR A 188 -16.61 -0.80 13.48
C THR A 188 -17.42 -1.48 12.37
N GLY A 189 -18.21 -0.65 11.68
CA GLY A 189 -18.96 -1.04 10.49
C GLY A 189 -20.06 -2.09 10.72
N PRO A 190 -20.70 -2.57 9.63
CA PRO A 190 -21.82 -3.52 9.71
C PRO A 190 -21.39 -4.94 10.12
N CYS A 191 -20.11 -5.29 9.95
CA CYS A 191 -19.57 -6.60 10.36
C CYS A 191 -19.20 -6.69 11.85
N GLY A 192 -19.25 -5.58 12.60
CA GLY A 192 -18.79 -5.53 13.98
C GLY A 192 -17.31 -5.90 14.10
N THR A 193 -16.47 -5.24 13.29
CA THR A 193 -15.04 -5.56 13.18
C THR A 193 -14.29 -5.03 14.39
N PHE A 194 -13.51 -5.90 15.04
CA PHE A 194 -12.51 -5.52 16.03
C PHE A 194 -11.11 -5.77 15.49
N VAL A 195 -10.18 -4.89 15.85
CA VAL A 195 -8.75 -5.10 15.61
C VAL A 195 -8.07 -5.13 16.97
N LEU A 196 -7.41 -6.25 17.27
CA LEU A 196 -6.63 -6.44 18.49
C LEU A 196 -5.16 -6.47 18.11
N GLY A 197 -4.35 -5.64 18.76
CA GLY A 197 -2.92 -5.56 18.47
C GLY A 197 -2.09 -5.87 19.70
N THR A 198 -0.99 -6.59 19.54
CA THR A 198 -0.01 -6.85 20.60
C THR A 198 1.39 -6.57 20.10
N LEU A 199 2.02 -5.54 20.67
CA LEU A 199 3.41 -5.17 20.45
C LEU A 199 4.29 -5.78 21.53
N THR A 200 5.36 -6.45 21.12
CA THR A 200 6.36 -7.08 22.01
C THR A 200 7.76 -6.67 21.60
N GLN A 201 8.64 -6.53 22.57
CA GLN A 201 10.05 -6.19 22.33
C GLN A 201 10.93 -7.41 22.62
N ASP A 202 11.80 -7.77 21.67
CA ASP A 202 12.82 -8.80 21.85
C ASP A 202 13.83 -8.32 22.91
N GLN A 203 13.99 -9.09 23.98
CA GLN A 203 14.86 -8.71 25.10
C GLN A 203 16.35 -8.65 24.73
N LYS A 204 16.79 -9.37 23.70
CA LYS A 204 18.19 -9.43 23.28
C LYS A 204 18.53 -8.33 22.29
N THR A 205 17.62 -8.02 21.37
CA THR A 205 17.89 -7.07 20.28
C THR A 205 17.18 -5.73 20.44
N SER A 206 16.25 -5.61 21.40
CA SER A 206 15.37 -4.44 21.56
C SER A 206 14.49 -4.13 20.34
N PHE A 207 14.40 -5.05 19.37
CA PHE A 207 13.54 -4.91 18.20
C PHE A 207 12.13 -5.39 18.49
N TRP A 208 11.18 -4.97 17.66
CA TRP A 208 9.77 -5.16 17.93
C TRP A 208 9.15 -6.22 17.04
N SER A 209 8.14 -6.89 17.57
CA SER A 209 7.21 -7.72 16.81
C SER A 209 5.79 -7.30 17.15
N TYR A 210 4.90 -7.40 16.17
CA TYR A 210 3.50 -7.01 16.31
C TYR A 210 2.60 -8.14 15.82
N VAL A 211 1.64 -8.52 16.65
CA VAL A 211 0.58 -9.46 16.24
C VAL A 211 -0.72 -8.68 16.16
N GLU A 212 -1.33 -8.69 14.99
CA GLU A 212 -2.65 -8.12 14.77
C GLU A 212 -3.67 -9.23 14.56
N LYS A 213 -4.81 -9.13 15.24
CA LYS A 213 -5.94 -10.04 15.07
C LYS A 213 -7.19 -9.23 14.71
N THR A 214 -7.72 -9.49 13.53
CA THR A 214 -9.01 -8.97 13.08
C THR A 214 -10.11 -9.98 13.39
N LEU A 215 -11.11 -9.55 14.15
CA LEU A 215 -12.27 -10.34 14.53
C LEU A 215 -13.54 -9.71 13.95
N ARG A 216 -14.56 -10.52 13.63
CA ARG A 216 -15.87 -10.03 13.18
C ARG A 216 -16.98 -10.70 13.97
N THR A 217 -17.79 -9.91 14.66
CA THR A 217 -18.86 -10.45 15.53
C THR A 217 -20.22 -10.51 14.87
N ASN A 218 -20.41 -9.94 13.68
CA ASN A 218 -21.65 -9.99 12.92
C ASN A 218 -21.48 -10.61 11.52
N PRO A 219 -21.47 -11.95 11.39
CA PRO A 219 -21.32 -12.63 10.11
C PRO A 219 -22.53 -12.45 9.16
N LYS A 220 -23.68 -12.03 9.70
CA LYS A 220 -24.89 -11.74 8.92
C LYS A 220 -24.93 -10.29 8.41
N GLY A 221 -23.94 -9.48 8.77
CA GLY A 221 -23.81 -8.13 8.26
C GLY A 221 -23.54 -8.10 6.76
N VAL A 222 -23.80 -6.94 6.16
CA VAL A 222 -23.59 -6.69 4.73
C VAL A 222 -22.84 -5.36 4.59
N LEU A 223 -21.74 -5.37 3.84
CA LEU A 223 -20.93 -4.19 3.54
C LEU A 223 -21.65 -3.27 2.53
N PRO A 224 -21.26 -1.98 2.44
CA PRO A 224 -21.59 -1.16 1.28
C PRO A 224 -21.15 -1.92 0.01
N LEU A 225 -22.01 -1.99 -1.02
CA LEU A 225 -21.91 -2.87 -2.21
C LEU A 225 -22.50 -4.29 -2.07
N GLY A 226 -23.15 -4.62 -0.96
CA GLY A 226 -23.95 -5.84 -0.84
C GLY A 226 -23.17 -7.11 -0.53
N GLN A 227 -21.86 -7.01 -0.28
CA GLN A 227 -21.02 -8.15 0.06
C GLN A 227 -21.31 -8.64 1.49
N SER A 228 -21.40 -9.96 1.67
CA SER A 228 -21.61 -10.57 2.98
C SER A 228 -20.36 -10.48 3.85
N CYS A 229 -20.53 -10.10 5.13
CA CYS A 229 -19.45 -10.13 6.12
C CYS A 229 -18.86 -11.54 6.33
N SER A 230 -19.61 -12.61 6.00
CA SER A 230 -19.12 -13.98 6.07
C SER A 230 -17.99 -14.31 5.09
N LEU A 231 -17.80 -13.50 4.04
CA LEU A 231 -16.72 -13.68 3.07
C LEU A 231 -15.35 -13.27 3.63
N PHE A 232 -15.34 -12.55 4.74
CA PHE A 232 -14.12 -12.04 5.35
C PHE A 232 -13.91 -12.77 6.68
N PRO A 233 -13.15 -13.88 6.71
CA PRO A 233 -12.89 -14.61 7.94
C PRO A 233 -12.05 -13.79 8.91
N GLU A 234 -12.01 -14.24 10.16
CA GLU A 234 -11.02 -13.75 11.11
C GLU A 234 -9.61 -13.96 10.54
N HIS A 235 -8.74 -12.99 10.79
CA HIS A 235 -7.39 -12.98 10.25
C HIS A 235 -6.41 -12.61 11.35
N THR A 236 -5.25 -13.25 11.36
CA THR A 236 -4.14 -12.91 12.25
C THR A 236 -2.90 -12.68 11.40
N ALA A 237 -2.29 -11.50 11.55
CA ALA A 237 -1.07 -11.12 10.87
C ALA A 237 0.07 -10.99 11.90
N ASN A 238 1.16 -11.69 11.63
CA ASN A 238 2.35 -11.70 12.48
C ASN A 238 3.45 -10.86 11.83
N TYR A 239 3.56 -9.62 12.27
CA TYR A 239 4.56 -8.70 11.79
C TYR A 239 5.86 -8.82 12.59
N SER A 240 6.97 -8.86 11.88
CA SER A 240 8.30 -9.06 12.45
C SER A 240 9.29 -8.11 11.81
N TRP A 241 10.31 -7.73 12.59
CA TRP A 241 11.50 -7.06 12.07
C TRP A 241 12.43 -8.02 11.30
N ARG A 242 12.26 -9.35 11.50
CA ARG A 242 12.96 -10.41 10.77
C ARG A 242 12.02 -11.02 9.74
N THR A 243 11.85 -10.35 8.61
CA THR A 243 11.21 -10.98 7.46
C THR A 243 12.24 -11.53 6.50
N THR A 244 11.91 -12.67 5.92
CA THR A 244 12.64 -13.20 4.77
C THR A 244 12.45 -12.26 3.59
N ARG A 245 13.37 -12.31 2.63
CA ARG A 245 13.24 -11.52 1.40
C ARG A 245 11.92 -11.86 0.69
N THR A 246 11.06 -10.87 0.54
CA THR A 246 9.79 -11.00 -0.19
C THR A 246 9.99 -10.57 -1.65
N LEU A 247 9.44 -11.35 -2.59
CA LEU A 247 9.55 -11.09 -4.03
C LEU A 247 8.16 -11.04 -4.65
N ALA A 248 7.67 -9.83 -4.94
CA ALA A 248 6.40 -9.64 -5.65
C ALA A 248 6.55 -9.61 -7.19
N ALA A 249 7.79 -9.57 -7.70
CA ALA A 249 8.10 -9.52 -9.15
C ALA A 249 7.27 -8.46 -9.89
N CYS A 250 7.37 -7.20 -9.43
CA CYS A 250 6.70 -6.05 -10.01
C CYS A 250 7.72 -5.22 -10.80
N ASP A 251 7.46 -5.00 -12.09
CA ASP A 251 8.22 -4.06 -12.91
C ASP A 251 7.56 -2.67 -12.94
N PHE A 252 6.25 -2.63 -12.66
CA PHE A 252 5.44 -1.41 -12.62
C PHE A 252 4.74 -1.27 -11.28
N ILE A 253 4.64 -0.04 -10.80
CA ILE A 253 3.99 0.31 -9.54
C ILE A 253 2.92 1.36 -9.83
N GLU A 254 1.69 1.05 -9.46
CA GLU A 254 0.55 1.95 -9.50
C GLU A 254 0.17 2.33 -8.07
N SER A 255 0.18 3.63 -7.76
CA SER A 255 -0.36 4.10 -6.49
C SER A 255 -1.87 4.23 -6.64
N GLU A 256 -2.64 3.59 -5.77
CA GLU A 256 -4.05 3.93 -5.65
C GLU A 256 -4.18 5.07 -4.63
N PRO A 257 -4.84 6.19 -4.98
CA PRO A 257 -5.18 7.19 -4.00
C PRO A 257 -6.26 6.63 -3.06
N ASP A 258 -6.06 6.84 -1.76
CA ASP A 258 -7.08 6.63 -0.73
C ASP A 258 -8.28 7.58 -0.91
#